data_AF-A0AAD4UPD6-F1
#
_entry.id   AF-A0AAD4UPD6-F1
#
_cell.length_a   1.000
_cell.length_b   1.000
_cell.length_c   1.000
_cell.angle_alpha   90.00
_cell.angle_beta   90.00
_cell.angle_gamma   90.00
#
_symmetry.space_group_name_H-M   'P 1'
#
loop_
_entity.id
_entity.type
_entity.pdbx_description
1 polymer ?
#
loop_
_entity_poly.entity_id
_entity_poly.type
_entity_poly.pdbx_seq_one_letter_code
_entity_poly.pdbx_strand_id
1 'polypeptide(L)'
;MHRSTLKGLHEVVISDWRHGEFVISQALLRRATSPTNANSQSSRLQCVINLRIVDDKSNGEVNDQANDGVLIIVDLAGAEREKRTGNQGVRLLESNFINKTSMVFCLCLRSLLEHQKNPMKPLEKHFQDSLLTKYLRDYMEGKKRMALILTVKAGREDYHNTSCLLKQASPYMEIKFNNEPSKRRLSPSFVLKGYKEKLEPLPCIKLVPEHRLADDQVAEHEIQHLRESNLELEKELKDLKSLIEVQRLADDQVAEHEIQHLRESNLELEKELKDLKSLIEVHRLDDDQVAQEIQRLRESNLELEKELKYLKSLIEVQRLADDQVAEETQRLKESNLELEKEVKDLKSLIDVQISGDDQWDDSVVEDLPSPNKNAISPSKEDKDRLARRRKGKKCNQDIFGERTQVDLKDKWRNLIRRNTHH
;
A
#
# COMPACT_ATOMS: atom_id res chain seq x y z
N MET A 1 0.04 -18.07 -38.55
CA MET A 1 -0.61 -17.64 -37.30
C MET A 1 -1.00 -18.91 -36.55
N HIS A 2 -0.55 -19.14 -35.32
CA HIS A 2 -1.21 -20.15 -34.50
C HIS A 2 -2.59 -19.58 -34.18
N ARG A 3 -3.64 -20.08 -34.84
CA ARG A 3 -4.98 -20.00 -34.28
C ARG A 3 -4.84 -20.72 -32.95
N SER A 4 -4.70 -19.99 -31.86
CA SER A 4 -4.70 -20.56 -30.52
C SER A 4 -6.13 -21.03 -30.27
N THR A 5 -6.51 -22.14 -30.88
CA THR A 5 -7.77 -22.84 -30.61
C THR A 5 -7.63 -23.39 -29.20
N LEU A 6 -8.16 -22.64 -28.24
CA LEU A 6 -8.39 -23.16 -26.90
C LEU A 6 -9.42 -24.29 -27.05
N LYS A 7 -8.98 -25.53 -26.79
CA LYS A 7 -9.89 -26.68 -26.81
C LYS A 7 -10.97 -26.48 -25.74
N GLY A 8 -12.22 -26.70 -26.12
CA GLY A 8 -13.37 -26.57 -25.21
C GLY A 8 -13.94 -25.15 -25.07
N LEU A 9 -13.52 -24.20 -25.92
CA LEU A 9 -14.16 -22.88 -25.96
C LEU A 9 -15.56 -22.99 -26.60
N HIS A 10 -16.58 -22.44 -25.93
CA HIS A 10 -17.93 -22.36 -26.46
C HIS A 10 -18.06 -21.09 -27.33
N GLU A 11 -18.22 -21.26 -28.65
CA GLU A 11 -18.43 -20.16 -29.59
C GLU A 11 -19.94 -19.99 -29.84
N VAL A 12 -20.43 -18.75 -29.76
CA VAL A 12 -21.85 -18.42 -29.99
C VAL A 12 -21.94 -17.40 -31.12
N VAL A 13 -22.80 -17.66 -32.10
CA VAL A 13 -23.11 -16.70 -33.16
C VAL A 13 -24.09 -15.66 -32.63
N ILE A 14 -23.70 -14.39 -32.68
CA ILE A 14 -24.51 -13.27 -32.17
C ILE A 14 -25.22 -12.61 -33.35
N SER A 15 -26.55 -12.60 -33.31
CA SER A 15 -27.43 -12.04 -34.34
C SER A 15 -27.64 -10.53 -34.22
N ASP A 16 -27.67 -10.03 -32.99
CA ASP A 16 -27.94 -8.63 -32.65
C ASP A 16 -27.32 -8.27 -31.28
N TRP A 17 -27.29 -6.99 -30.95
CA TRP A 17 -26.64 -6.50 -29.74
C TRP A 17 -27.32 -6.98 -28.45
N ARG A 18 -28.65 -7.23 -28.45
CA ARG A 18 -29.37 -7.71 -27.27
C ARG A 18 -29.04 -9.17 -26.99
N HIS A 19 -28.95 -9.99 -28.02
CA HIS A 19 -28.45 -11.36 -27.91
C HIS A 19 -27.00 -11.37 -27.38
N GLY A 20 -26.16 -10.45 -27.87
CA GLY A 20 -24.79 -10.29 -27.35
C GLY A 20 -24.76 -9.92 -25.87
N GLU A 21 -25.55 -8.94 -25.44
CA GLU A 21 -25.68 -8.53 -24.04
C GLU A 21 -26.18 -9.68 -23.15
N PHE A 22 -27.18 -10.43 -23.61
CA PHE A 22 -27.70 -11.60 -22.91
C PHE A 22 -26.62 -12.68 -22.72
N VAL A 23 -25.89 -13.05 -23.78
CA VAL A 23 -24.82 -14.05 -23.71
C VAL A 23 -23.71 -13.62 -22.74
N ILE A 24 -23.31 -12.35 -22.79
CA ILE A 24 -22.31 -11.79 -21.87
C ILE A 24 -22.84 -11.84 -20.42
N SER A 25 -24.09 -11.47 -20.20
CA SER A 25 -24.71 -11.49 -18.86
C SER A 25 -24.75 -12.90 -18.27
N GLN A 26 -25.13 -13.90 -19.07
CA GLN A 26 -25.10 -15.31 -18.66
C GLN A 26 -23.68 -15.79 -18.36
N ALA A 27 -22.67 -15.36 -19.13
CA ALA A 27 -21.28 -15.69 -18.87
C ALA A 27 -20.76 -15.05 -17.56
N LEU A 28 -21.16 -13.82 -17.27
CA LEU A 28 -20.82 -13.13 -16.03
C LEU A 28 -21.50 -13.76 -14.81
N LEU A 29 -22.74 -14.23 -14.94
CA LEU A 29 -23.43 -14.97 -13.87
C LEU A 29 -22.72 -16.29 -13.53
N ARG A 30 -22.30 -17.07 -14.54
CA ARG A 30 -21.54 -18.32 -14.33
C ARG A 30 -20.17 -18.09 -13.67
N ARG A 31 -19.57 -16.90 -13.86
CA ARG A 31 -18.34 -16.50 -13.15
C ARG A 31 -18.61 -16.28 -11.65
N ALA A 32 -19.83 -15.92 -11.24
CA ALA A 32 -20.16 -15.56 -9.87
C ALA A 32 -20.48 -16.77 -8.95
N THR A 33 -20.82 -17.95 -9.49
CA THR A 33 -21.40 -19.07 -8.74
C THR A 33 -20.41 -20.07 -8.11
N SER A 34 -19.12 -19.71 -7.94
CA SER A 34 -18.14 -20.54 -7.24
C SER A 34 -17.75 -19.86 -5.92
N PRO A 35 -17.96 -20.45 -4.74
CA PRO A 35 -17.78 -19.71 -3.50
C PRO A 35 -16.47 -20.00 -2.76
N THR A 36 -15.86 -18.95 -2.18
CA THR A 36 -14.96 -19.04 -1.02
C THR A 36 -14.78 -17.65 -0.40
N ASN A 37 -14.78 -17.60 0.94
CA ASN A 37 -14.71 -16.39 1.76
C ASN A 37 -13.45 -15.52 1.52
N ALA A 38 -13.67 -14.22 1.67
CA ALA A 38 -12.81 -13.07 1.38
C ALA A 38 -12.66 -12.74 -0.12
N ASN A 39 -13.22 -11.61 -0.55
CA ASN A 39 -13.35 -11.07 -1.92
C ASN A 39 -14.35 -11.80 -2.83
N SER A 40 -15.27 -11.03 -3.44
CA SER A 40 -16.18 -11.52 -4.47
C SER A 40 -15.38 -12.25 -5.56
N GLN A 41 -15.66 -13.53 -5.83
CA GLN A 41 -14.91 -14.36 -6.78
C GLN A 41 -14.75 -13.77 -8.19
N SER A 42 -15.60 -12.80 -8.55
CA SER A 42 -15.39 -11.95 -9.72
C SER A 42 -14.00 -11.29 -9.75
N SER A 43 -13.35 -10.99 -8.62
CA SER A 43 -12.03 -10.36 -8.59
C SER A 43 -10.85 -11.33 -8.74
N ARG A 44 -11.07 -12.65 -8.64
CA ARG A 44 -10.02 -13.69 -8.66
C ARG A 44 -9.97 -14.49 -9.95
N LEU A 45 -11.10 -14.61 -10.64
CA LEU A 45 -11.17 -15.24 -11.96
C LEU A 45 -10.79 -14.24 -13.04
N GLN A 46 -9.87 -14.64 -13.94
CA GLN A 46 -9.60 -13.90 -15.16
C GLN A 46 -10.67 -14.23 -16.20
N CYS A 47 -11.26 -13.22 -16.83
CA CYS A 47 -12.26 -13.42 -17.89
C CYS A 47 -11.68 -12.97 -19.23
N VAL A 48 -11.86 -13.79 -20.27
CA VAL A 48 -11.46 -13.46 -21.64
C VAL A 48 -12.68 -13.57 -22.54
N ILE A 49 -13.12 -12.45 -23.09
CA ILE A 49 -14.21 -12.38 -24.07
C ILE A 49 -13.59 -12.09 -25.43
N ASN A 50 -13.83 -12.98 -26.40
CA ASN A 50 -13.34 -12.82 -27.77
C ASN A 50 -14.52 -12.58 -28.71
N LEU A 51 -14.58 -11.36 -29.26
CA LEU A 51 -15.56 -10.95 -30.26
C LEU A 51 -14.89 -10.95 -31.62
N ARG A 52 -15.43 -11.76 -32.54
CA ARG A 52 -14.94 -11.88 -33.91
C ARG A 52 -16.04 -11.48 -34.87
N ILE A 53 -15.69 -10.60 -35.81
CA ILE A 53 -16.53 -10.31 -36.97
C ILE A 53 -16.29 -11.43 -37.99
N VAL A 54 -17.35 -12.10 -38.40
CA VAL A 54 -17.34 -13.09 -39.48
C VAL A 54 -18.11 -12.48 -40.64
N ASP A 55 -17.45 -12.31 -41.79
CA ASP A 55 -18.13 -11.83 -43.00
C ASP A 55 -18.92 -12.98 -43.64
N ASP A 56 -20.23 -12.79 -43.78
CA ASP A 56 -21.17 -13.77 -44.33
C ASP A 56 -20.99 -13.96 -45.85
N LYS A 57 -20.15 -13.14 -46.50
CA LYS A 57 -19.92 -13.17 -47.95
C LYS A 57 -19.02 -14.30 -48.46
N SER A 58 -18.62 -15.26 -47.64
CA SER A 58 -17.88 -16.44 -48.12
C SER A 58 -18.85 -17.53 -48.62
N ASN A 59 -19.35 -17.34 -49.84
CA ASN A 59 -20.05 -18.36 -50.64
C ASN A 59 -19.11 -19.52 -51.03
N GLY A 60 -18.53 -20.21 -50.05
CA GLY A 60 -17.64 -21.36 -50.27
C GLY A 60 -16.25 -21.03 -50.84
N GLU A 61 -15.97 -19.79 -51.23
CA GLU A 61 -14.64 -19.34 -51.60
C GLU A 61 -13.94 -18.70 -50.39
N VAL A 62 -12.76 -19.24 -50.08
CA VAL A 62 -11.86 -18.72 -49.05
C VAL A 62 -11.32 -17.38 -49.53
N ASN A 63 -12.04 -16.29 -49.23
CA ASN A 63 -11.58 -14.96 -49.57
C ASN A 63 -10.36 -14.61 -48.68
N ASP A 64 -9.23 -14.35 -49.32
CA ASP A 64 -7.96 -14.01 -48.65
C ASP A 64 -7.97 -12.63 -47.98
N GLN A 65 -9.06 -11.88 -48.16
CA GLN A 65 -9.24 -10.51 -47.68
C GLN A 65 -10.38 -10.32 -46.67
N ALA A 66 -10.94 -11.40 -46.11
CA ALA A 66 -11.87 -11.26 -44.99
C ALA A 66 -11.15 -10.57 -43.82
N ASN A 67 -11.50 -9.30 -43.61
CA ASN A 67 -10.92 -8.44 -42.59
C ASN A 67 -11.61 -8.78 -41.27
N ASP A 68 -11.33 -9.98 -40.74
CA ASP A 68 -11.89 -10.48 -39.49
C ASP A 68 -11.41 -9.57 -38.35
N GLY A 69 -12.22 -8.55 -38.04
CA GLY A 69 -12.03 -7.74 -36.85
C GLY A 69 -12.13 -8.62 -35.61
N VAL A 70 -11.08 -8.67 -34.80
CA VAL A 70 -11.07 -9.39 -33.53
C VAL A 70 -10.86 -8.39 -32.40
N LEU A 71 -11.83 -8.32 -31.50
CA LEU A 71 -11.73 -7.60 -30.23
C LEU A 71 -11.64 -8.62 -29.10
N ILE A 72 -10.57 -8.54 -28.31
CA ILE A 72 -10.40 -9.35 -27.11
C ILE A 72 -10.46 -8.43 -25.91
N ILE A 73 -11.44 -8.67 -25.04
CA ILE A 73 -11.58 -8.01 -23.75
C ILE A 73 -11.06 -8.99 -22.69
N VAL A 74 -10.10 -8.53 -21.90
CA VAL A 74 -9.51 -9.34 -20.83
C VAL A 74 -9.74 -8.59 -19.52
N ASP A 75 -10.48 -9.21 -18.61
CA ASP A 75 -10.63 -8.77 -17.24
C ASP A 75 -9.63 -9.52 -16.36
N LEU A 76 -8.61 -8.80 -15.89
CA LEU A 76 -7.54 -9.36 -15.07
C LEU A 76 -7.97 -9.38 -13.60
N ALA A 77 -7.60 -10.47 -12.92
CA ALA A 77 -7.78 -10.57 -11.47
C ALA A 77 -6.94 -9.51 -10.74
N GLY A 78 -7.35 -9.20 -9.51
CA GLY A 78 -6.66 -8.25 -8.63
C GLY A 78 -5.18 -8.62 -8.44
N ALA A 79 -4.32 -7.61 -8.40
CA ALA A 79 -2.87 -7.76 -8.21
C ALA A 79 -2.44 -7.44 -6.77
N GLU A 80 -3.29 -7.77 -5.78
CA GLU A 80 -3.00 -7.51 -4.38
C GLU A 80 -1.80 -8.33 -3.86
N ARG A 81 -1.00 -7.72 -2.99
CA ARG A 81 0.19 -8.36 -2.41
C ARG A 81 -0.23 -9.36 -1.32
N GLU A 82 0.32 -10.57 -1.40
CA GLU A 82 0.12 -11.69 -0.45
C GLU A 82 0.28 -11.28 1.03
N LYS A 83 1.16 -10.33 1.33
CA LYS A 83 1.39 -9.84 2.70
C LYS A 83 0.16 -9.18 3.34
N ARG A 84 -0.81 -8.70 2.55
CA ARG A 84 -2.04 -8.07 3.07
C ARG A 84 -3.19 -9.06 3.25
N THR A 85 -3.16 -10.21 2.58
CA THR A 85 -4.30 -11.13 2.53
C THR A 85 -4.23 -12.25 3.55
N GLY A 86 -3.04 -12.54 4.11
CA GLY A 86 -2.88 -13.61 5.11
C GLY A 86 -3.19 -15.01 4.55
N ASN A 87 -3.15 -15.17 3.22
CA ASN A 87 -3.59 -16.40 2.56
C ASN A 87 -2.70 -17.60 2.94
N GLN A 88 -3.33 -18.74 3.21
CA GLN A 88 -2.67 -20.01 3.52
C GLN A 88 -3.21 -21.16 2.65
N GLY A 89 -2.43 -22.24 2.52
CA GLY A 89 -2.83 -23.46 1.82
C GLY A 89 -3.22 -23.23 0.35
N VAL A 90 -4.36 -23.78 -0.07
CA VAL A 90 -4.87 -23.68 -1.46
C VAL A 90 -5.05 -22.24 -1.91
N ARG A 91 -5.50 -21.35 -1.02
CA ARG A 91 -5.69 -19.92 -1.34
C ARG A 91 -4.38 -19.20 -1.63
N LEU A 92 -3.28 -19.61 -0.99
CA LEU A 92 -1.95 -19.09 -1.30
C LEU A 92 -1.50 -19.54 -2.70
N LEU A 93 -1.74 -20.81 -3.05
CA LEU A 93 -1.41 -21.32 -4.38
C LEU A 93 -2.19 -20.60 -5.49
N GLU A 94 -3.49 -20.36 -5.27
CA GLU A 94 -4.34 -19.58 -6.17
C GLU A 94 -3.82 -18.14 -6.33
N SER A 95 -3.55 -17.46 -5.21
CA SER A 95 -3.01 -16.09 -5.19
C SER A 95 -1.66 -16.01 -5.92
N ASN A 96 -0.78 -16.99 -5.69
CA ASN A 96 0.50 -17.09 -6.37
C ASN A 96 0.32 -17.26 -7.89
N PHE A 97 -0.67 -18.05 -8.32
CA PHE A 97 -0.99 -18.22 -9.74
C PHE A 97 -1.48 -16.92 -10.38
N ILE A 98 -2.39 -16.22 -9.72
CA ILE A 98 -2.90 -14.91 -10.17
C ILE A 98 -1.74 -13.91 -10.28
N ASN A 99 -0.95 -13.77 -9.22
CA ASN A 99 0.21 -12.87 -9.17
C ASN A 99 1.25 -13.22 -10.23
N LYS A 100 1.49 -14.52 -10.48
CA LYS A 100 2.38 -14.97 -11.53
C LYS A 100 1.90 -14.53 -12.91
N THR A 101 0.61 -14.70 -13.24
CA THR A 101 0.09 -14.27 -14.54
C THR A 101 0.23 -12.76 -14.73
N SER A 102 -0.10 -11.95 -13.72
CA SER A 102 0.07 -10.49 -13.76
C SER A 102 1.53 -10.06 -13.88
N MET A 103 2.44 -10.72 -13.16
CA MET A 103 3.88 -10.49 -13.27
C MET A 103 4.40 -10.80 -14.68
N VAL A 104 4.05 -11.97 -15.23
CA VAL A 104 4.45 -12.37 -16.58
C VAL A 104 3.92 -11.40 -17.63
N PHE A 105 2.69 -10.91 -17.48
CA PHE A 105 2.12 -9.88 -18.35
C PHE A 105 2.97 -8.60 -18.34
N CYS A 106 3.31 -8.08 -17.16
CA CYS A 106 4.19 -6.91 -17.03
C CYS A 106 5.60 -7.14 -17.59
N LEU A 107 6.16 -8.35 -17.43
CA LEU A 107 7.45 -8.72 -18.02
C LEU A 107 7.40 -8.70 -19.55
N CYS A 108 6.32 -9.19 -20.15
CA CYS A 108 6.13 -9.10 -21.60
C CYS A 108 6.11 -7.65 -22.09
N LEU A 109 5.35 -6.77 -21.42
CA LEU A 109 5.29 -5.34 -21.78
C LEU A 109 6.65 -4.65 -21.61
N ARG A 110 7.37 -4.97 -20.53
CA ARG A 110 8.71 -4.45 -20.29
C ARG A 110 9.69 -4.89 -21.38
N SER A 111 9.70 -6.17 -21.72
CA SER A 111 10.56 -6.71 -22.77
C SER A 111 10.26 -6.09 -24.13
N LEU A 112 8.97 -5.92 -24.46
CA LEU A 112 8.53 -5.23 -25.68
C LEU A 112 9.03 -3.78 -25.72
N LEU A 113 8.86 -3.02 -24.64
CA LEU A 113 9.33 -1.64 -24.54
C LEU A 113 10.86 -1.56 -24.69
N GLU A 114 11.60 -2.42 -24.02
CA GLU A 114 13.06 -2.43 -24.08
C GLU A 114 13.58 -2.79 -25.48
N HIS A 115 12.95 -3.76 -26.15
CA HIS A 115 13.25 -4.14 -27.53
C HIS A 115 12.97 -2.99 -28.50
N GLN A 116 11.86 -2.25 -28.33
CA GLN A 116 11.52 -1.10 -29.16
C GLN A 116 12.45 0.09 -28.94
N LYS A 117 12.93 0.30 -27.70
CA LYS A 117 13.91 1.36 -27.38
C LYS A 117 15.32 1.02 -27.89
N ASN A 118 15.68 -0.26 -27.85
CA ASN A 118 16.97 -0.73 -28.33
C ASN A 118 16.80 -2.04 -29.12
N PRO A 119 16.72 -1.97 -30.47
CA PRO A 119 16.58 -3.14 -31.32
C PRO A 119 17.69 -4.20 -31.18
N MET A 120 18.85 -3.85 -30.60
CA MET A 120 19.92 -4.80 -30.30
C MET A 120 19.57 -5.74 -29.13
N LYS A 121 18.66 -5.34 -28.24
CA LYS A 121 18.15 -6.22 -27.19
C LYS A 121 17.15 -7.20 -27.79
N PRO A 122 17.29 -8.52 -27.59
CA PRO A 122 16.30 -9.47 -28.07
C PRO A 122 14.96 -9.28 -27.33
N LEU A 123 13.86 -9.49 -28.05
CA LEU A 123 12.54 -9.60 -27.43
C LEU A 123 12.47 -10.91 -26.64
N GLU A 124 12.48 -10.81 -25.31
CA GLU A 124 12.39 -11.96 -24.42
C GLU A 124 10.99 -12.58 -24.50
N LYS A 125 10.94 -13.91 -24.65
CA LYS A 125 9.69 -14.65 -24.92
C LYS A 125 8.91 -14.99 -23.64
N HIS A 126 8.81 -14.05 -22.70
CA HIS A 126 8.06 -14.23 -21.44
C HIS A 126 6.60 -14.61 -21.65
N PHE A 127 6.03 -14.32 -22.83
CA PHE A 127 4.68 -14.74 -23.16
C PHE A 127 4.51 -16.27 -23.13
N GLN A 128 5.58 -17.05 -23.04
CA GLN A 128 5.55 -18.50 -22.87
C GLN A 128 5.36 -18.95 -21.41
N ASP A 129 5.40 -18.03 -20.45
CA ASP A 129 5.41 -18.37 -19.02
C ASP A 129 4.02 -18.40 -18.39
N SER A 130 2.97 -17.97 -19.13
CA SER A 130 1.56 -18.09 -18.71
C SER A 130 0.65 -18.43 -19.90
N LEU A 131 -0.48 -19.10 -19.64
CA LEU A 131 -1.46 -19.41 -20.69
C LEU A 131 -2.09 -18.14 -21.28
N LEU A 132 -2.36 -17.14 -20.43
CA LEU A 132 -2.92 -15.87 -20.87
C LEU A 132 -1.99 -15.15 -21.84
N THR A 133 -0.72 -14.98 -21.47
CA THR A 133 0.24 -14.29 -22.35
C THR A 133 0.56 -15.09 -23.61
N LYS A 134 0.49 -16.43 -23.57
CA LYS A 134 0.53 -17.28 -24.79
C LYS A 134 -0.63 -16.97 -25.72
N TYR A 135 -1.83 -16.85 -25.16
CA TYR A 135 -3.03 -16.52 -25.93
C TYR A 135 -2.96 -15.10 -26.52
N LEU A 136 -2.40 -14.16 -25.77
CA LEU A 136 -2.22 -12.76 -26.18
C LEU A 136 -0.88 -12.50 -26.90
N ARG A 137 -0.19 -13.53 -27.40
CA ARG A 137 1.17 -13.40 -27.97
C ARG A 137 1.30 -12.26 -28.97
N ASP A 138 0.40 -12.18 -29.95
CA ASP A 138 0.47 -11.15 -30.99
C ASP A 138 0.45 -9.73 -30.41
N TYR A 139 -0.27 -9.52 -29.30
CA TYR A 139 -0.32 -8.24 -28.60
C TYR A 139 0.96 -8.01 -27.78
N MET A 140 1.49 -9.05 -27.14
CA MET A 140 2.76 -9.00 -26.39
C MET A 140 3.98 -8.79 -27.29
N GLU A 141 3.88 -9.14 -28.58
CA GLU A 141 4.89 -8.89 -29.61
C GLU A 141 4.69 -7.54 -30.34
N GLY A 142 3.67 -6.75 -29.97
CA GLY A 142 3.39 -5.45 -30.56
C GLY A 142 2.74 -5.49 -31.96
N LYS A 143 2.27 -6.65 -32.41
CA LYS A 143 1.67 -6.87 -33.75
C LYS A 143 0.19 -6.51 -33.81
N LYS A 144 -0.46 -6.36 -32.66
CA LYS A 144 -1.87 -5.98 -32.53
C LYS A 144 -2.00 -4.86 -31.51
N ARG A 145 -2.96 -3.97 -31.74
CA ARG A 145 -3.25 -2.86 -30.82
C ARG A 145 -3.80 -3.38 -29.50
N MET A 146 -3.35 -2.77 -28.41
CA MET A 146 -3.82 -3.04 -27.06
C MET A 146 -4.09 -1.71 -26.35
N ALA A 147 -5.17 -1.68 -25.56
CA ALA A 147 -5.39 -0.66 -24.54
C ALA A 147 -5.32 -1.33 -23.17
N LEU A 148 -4.56 -0.73 -22.24
CA LEU A 148 -4.46 -1.19 -20.86
C LEU A 148 -5.20 -0.20 -19.97
N ILE A 149 -6.21 -0.67 -19.25
CA ILE A 149 -6.97 0.11 -18.28
C ILE A 149 -6.48 -0.26 -16.89
N LEU A 150 -6.00 0.74 -16.13
CA LEU A 150 -5.55 0.55 -14.76
C LEU A 150 -6.64 1.04 -13.80
N THR A 151 -7.22 0.13 -13.04
CA THR A 151 -8.20 0.44 -11.99
C THR A 151 -7.49 0.56 -10.65
N VAL A 152 -7.56 1.73 -10.03
CA VAL A 152 -6.91 2.01 -8.74
C VAL A 152 -7.94 2.50 -7.72
N LYS A 153 -7.71 2.21 -6.45
CA LYS A 153 -8.58 2.65 -5.36
C LYS A 153 -8.13 4.01 -4.83
N ALA A 154 -9.06 4.95 -4.74
CA ALA A 154 -8.85 6.25 -4.11
C ALA A 154 -8.89 6.10 -2.59
N GLY A 155 -7.75 5.77 -1.98
CA GLY A 155 -7.59 5.62 -0.52
C GLY A 155 -6.19 6.02 -0.08
N ARG A 156 -6.07 6.64 1.10
CA ARG A 156 -4.76 7.06 1.64
C ARG A 156 -3.88 5.85 1.94
N GLU A 157 -4.50 4.78 2.41
CA GLU A 157 -3.90 3.47 2.67
C GLU A 157 -3.35 2.80 1.41
N ASP A 158 -3.93 3.11 0.24
CA ASP A 158 -3.57 2.51 -1.04
C ASP A 158 -2.63 3.40 -1.88
N TYR A 159 -2.25 4.59 -1.37
CA TYR A 159 -1.38 5.55 -2.06
C TYR A 159 -0.05 4.93 -2.49
N HIS A 160 0.60 4.17 -1.61
CA HIS A 160 1.90 3.56 -1.93
C HIS A 160 1.79 2.53 -3.06
N ASN A 161 0.76 1.66 -3.02
CA ASN A 161 0.54 0.64 -4.04
C ASN A 161 0.16 1.29 -5.38
N THR A 162 -0.74 2.27 -5.34
CA THR A 162 -1.18 3.04 -6.51
C THR A 162 0.00 3.77 -7.15
N SER A 163 0.84 4.46 -6.37
CA SER A 163 2.02 5.15 -6.88
C SER A 163 3.02 4.18 -7.50
N CYS A 164 3.26 3.02 -6.87
CA CYS A 164 4.15 1.99 -7.39
C CYS A 164 3.65 1.43 -8.73
N LEU A 165 2.37 1.10 -8.83
CA LEU A 165 1.73 0.59 -10.05
C LEU A 165 1.83 1.61 -11.19
N LEU A 166 1.45 2.87 -10.94
CA LEU A 166 1.46 3.92 -11.96
C LEU A 166 2.89 4.22 -12.45
N LYS A 167 3.89 4.22 -11.55
CA LYS A 167 5.31 4.38 -11.94
C LYS A 167 5.82 3.22 -12.79
N GLN A 168 5.36 2.00 -12.51
CA GLN A 168 5.73 0.84 -13.30
C GLN A 168 5.06 0.83 -14.68
N ALA A 169 3.80 1.29 -14.75
CA ALA A 169 3.01 1.23 -15.97
C ALA A 169 3.19 2.44 -16.90
N SER A 170 3.56 3.62 -16.38
CA SER A 170 3.72 4.83 -17.19
C SER A 170 4.65 4.67 -18.40
N PRO A 171 5.78 3.93 -18.35
CA PRO A 171 6.64 3.74 -19.51
C PRO A 171 5.98 2.92 -20.63
N TYR A 172 4.99 2.07 -20.30
CA TYR A 172 4.30 1.25 -21.30
C TYR A 172 3.44 2.06 -22.26
N MET A 173 3.13 3.33 -21.94
CA MET A 173 2.45 4.24 -22.86
C MET A 173 3.29 4.57 -24.11
N GLU A 174 4.60 4.37 -24.07
CA GLU A 174 5.51 4.61 -25.19
C GLU A 174 5.58 3.42 -26.17
N ILE A 175 4.95 2.29 -25.83
CA ILE A 175 4.93 1.10 -26.70
C ILE A 175 4.17 1.42 -27.99
N LYS A 176 4.81 1.15 -29.12
CA LYS A 176 4.23 1.30 -30.45
C LYS A 176 3.66 -0.03 -30.92
N PHE A 177 2.47 0.00 -31.51
CA PHE A 177 1.83 -1.18 -32.08
C PHE A 177 1.81 -1.09 -33.60
N ASN A 178 2.37 -2.10 -34.25
CA ASN A 178 2.39 -2.22 -35.70
C ASN A 178 1.22 -3.11 -36.09
N ASN A 179 0.23 -2.56 -36.80
CA ASN A 179 -0.92 -3.33 -37.27
C ASN A 179 -0.52 -4.12 -38.52
N GLU A 180 0.35 -5.12 -38.36
CA GLU A 180 0.79 -5.95 -39.49
C GLU A 180 -0.39 -6.79 -40.01
N PRO A 181 -0.70 -6.75 -41.32
CA PRO A 181 -1.68 -7.65 -41.90
C PRO A 181 -1.16 -9.08 -41.75
N SER A 182 -1.93 -9.89 -41.03
CA SER A 182 -1.59 -11.27 -40.71
C SER A 182 -1.31 -12.09 -41.97
N LYS A 183 -0.04 -12.43 -42.24
CA LYS A 183 0.32 -13.42 -43.27
C LYS A 183 -0.20 -14.80 -42.84
N ARG A 184 -1.25 -15.28 -43.50
CA ARG A 184 -1.87 -16.60 -43.25
C ARG A 184 -0.84 -17.70 -43.53
N ARG A 185 -0.58 -18.55 -42.52
CA ARG A 185 -0.04 -19.90 -42.74
C ARG A 185 -1.17 -20.83 -42.31
N LEU A 186 -1.88 -21.38 -43.29
CA LEU A 186 -2.97 -22.31 -43.09
C LEU A 186 -2.38 -23.67 -42.68
N SER A 187 -2.86 -24.22 -41.56
CA SER A 187 -2.89 -25.67 -41.35
C SER A 187 -4.34 -26.11 -41.56
N PRO A 188 -4.62 -27.14 -42.38
CA PRO A 188 -5.99 -27.57 -42.63
C PRO A 188 -6.55 -28.28 -41.40
N SER A 189 -7.61 -27.74 -40.81
CA SER A 189 -8.54 -28.57 -40.00
C SER A 189 -9.88 -27.87 -39.74
N PHE A 190 -10.92 -28.66 -39.99
CA PHE A 190 -12.31 -28.52 -39.58
C PHE A 190 -13.18 -27.46 -40.26
N VAL A 191 -13.70 -27.89 -41.41
CA VAL A 191 -14.95 -27.42 -42.01
C VAL A 191 -16.09 -27.67 -41.02
N LEU A 192 -16.77 -26.60 -40.58
CA LEU A 192 -18.08 -26.67 -39.95
C LEU A 192 -19.08 -27.16 -40.99
N LYS A 193 -19.35 -28.47 -40.99
CA LYS A 193 -20.46 -29.07 -41.74
C LYS A 193 -21.73 -28.91 -40.91
N GLY A 194 -22.29 -27.71 -40.92
CA GLY A 194 -23.59 -27.39 -40.34
C GLY A 194 -24.71 -27.69 -41.33
N TYR A 195 -25.71 -28.43 -40.85
CA TYR A 195 -26.89 -28.90 -41.53
C TYR A 195 -27.63 -27.77 -42.28
N LYS A 196 -27.70 -27.85 -43.61
CA LYS A 196 -28.80 -27.28 -44.40
C LYS A 196 -29.70 -28.45 -44.77
N GLU A 197 -30.80 -28.61 -44.05
CA GLU A 197 -31.90 -29.46 -44.50
C GLU A 197 -32.38 -29.01 -45.88
N LYS A 198 -32.55 -30.00 -46.75
CA LYS A 198 -33.18 -29.85 -48.06
C LYS A 198 -34.65 -29.47 -47.86
N LEU A 199 -34.99 -28.20 -48.10
CA LEU A 199 -36.33 -27.84 -48.54
C LEU A 199 -36.40 -28.16 -50.04
N GLU A 200 -37.01 -29.29 -50.41
CA GLU A 200 -37.46 -29.49 -51.78
C GLU A 200 -38.76 -28.70 -52.02
N PRO A 201 -38.90 -27.99 -53.14
CA PRO A 201 -40.12 -27.25 -53.44
C PRO A 201 -41.24 -28.23 -53.84
N LEU A 202 -42.33 -28.24 -53.07
CA LEU A 202 -43.57 -28.93 -53.41
C LEU A 202 -44.09 -28.48 -54.79
N PRO A 203 -44.48 -29.40 -55.69
CA PRO A 203 -45.10 -29.02 -56.95
C PRO A 203 -46.49 -28.42 -56.68
N CYS A 204 -46.69 -27.20 -57.18
CA CYS A 204 -47.98 -26.54 -57.31
C CYS A 204 -48.92 -27.41 -58.17
N ILE A 205 -49.93 -27.99 -57.54
CA ILE A 205 -51.04 -28.69 -58.21
C ILE A 205 -51.99 -27.62 -58.75
N LYS A 206 -52.11 -27.57 -60.08
CA LYS A 206 -53.10 -26.76 -60.80
C LYS A 206 -54.50 -27.27 -60.46
N LEU A 207 -55.38 -26.36 -60.08
CA LEU A 207 -56.82 -26.61 -59.90
C LEU A 207 -57.44 -27.10 -61.22
N VAL A 208 -58.00 -28.31 -61.20
CA VAL A 208 -58.98 -28.78 -62.19
C VAL A 208 -60.24 -29.20 -61.41
N PRO A 209 -61.42 -28.66 -61.74
CA PRO A 209 -62.67 -29.11 -61.16
C PRO A 209 -63.20 -30.29 -61.95
N GLU A 210 -63.42 -31.45 -61.32
CA GLU A 210 -64.62 -32.26 -61.55
C GLU A 210 -64.61 -33.57 -60.72
N HIS A 211 -65.77 -33.82 -60.13
CA HIS A 211 -66.17 -35.01 -59.41
C HIS A 211 -65.67 -36.33 -60.04
N ARG A 212 -64.93 -37.12 -59.27
CA ARG A 212 -64.94 -38.60 -59.36
C ARG A 212 -64.87 -39.21 -57.97
N LEU A 213 -65.61 -40.30 -57.83
CA LEU A 213 -65.82 -41.11 -56.63
C LEU A 213 -64.49 -41.38 -55.90
N ALA A 214 -64.42 -41.07 -54.61
CA ALA A 214 -63.24 -41.32 -53.79
C ALA A 214 -63.06 -42.84 -53.61
N ASP A 215 -61.90 -43.35 -54.02
CA ASP A 215 -61.46 -44.71 -53.75
C ASP A 215 -61.30 -44.91 -52.23
N ASP A 216 -62.06 -45.83 -51.64
CA ASP A 216 -62.00 -46.20 -50.21
C ASP A 216 -60.56 -46.54 -49.76
N GLN A 217 -59.70 -47.01 -50.67
CA GLN A 217 -58.30 -47.37 -50.38
C GLN A 217 -57.40 -46.17 -50.07
N VAL A 218 -57.72 -44.98 -50.59
CA VAL A 218 -56.93 -43.75 -50.32
C VAL A 218 -57.24 -43.20 -48.93
N ALA A 219 -58.53 -43.21 -48.56
CA ALA A 219 -58.97 -42.78 -47.23
C ALA A 219 -58.43 -43.73 -46.13
N GLU A 220 -58.36 -45.02 -46.39
CA GLU A 220 -57.87 -46.02 -45.43
C GLU A 220 -56.35 -45.91 -45.20
N HIS A 221 -55.59 -45.61 -46.26
CA HIS A 221 -54.15 -45.36 -46.16
C HIS A 221 -53.82 -44.04 -45.42
N GLU A 222 -54.65 -43.01 -45.59
CA GLU A 222 -54.50 -41.73 -44.88
C GLU A 222 -54.85 -41.86 -43.38
N ILE A 223 -55.89 -42.64 -43.05
CA ILE A 223 -56.24 -42.99 -41.66
C ILE A 223 -55.11 -43.79 -40.98
N GLN A 224 -54.48 -44.73 -41.69
CA GLN A 224 -53.36 -45.51 -41.17
C GLN A 224 -52.12 -44.63 -40.89
N HIS A 225 -51.78 -43.75 -41.82
CA HIS A 225 -50.68 -42.79 -41.65
C HIS A 225 -50.92 -41.83 -40.47
N LEU A 226 -52.16 -41.35 -40.29
CA LEU A 226 -52.52 -40.51 -39.14
C LEU A 226 -52.43 -41.26 -37.80
N ARG A 227 -52.74 -42.57 -37.77
CA ARG A 227 -52.58 -43.40 -36.56
C ARG A 227 -51.12 -43.59 -36.20
N GLU A 228 -50.26 -43.83 -37.17
CA GLU A 228 -48.81 -43.97 -36.96
C GLU A 228 -48.21 -42.65 -36.46
N SER A 229 -48.58 -41.53 -37.07
CA SER A 229 -48.13 -40.20 -36.64
C SER A 229 -48.64 -39.83 -35.23
N ASN A 230 -49.89 -40.18 -34.88
CA ASN A 230 -50.41 -39.97 -33.53
C ASN A 230 -49.69 -40.84 -32.47
N LEU A 231 -49.35 -42.08 -32.81
CA LEU A 231 -48.58 -42.96 -31.92
C LEU A 231 -47.17 -42.42 -31.68
N GLU A 232 -46.55 -41.84 -32.71
CA GLU A 232 -45.23 -41.19 -32.63
C GLU A 232 -45.31 -39.94 -31.72
N LEU A 233 -46.33 -39.10 -31.91
CA LEU A 233 -46.57 -37.93 -31.05
C LEU A 233 -46.84 -38.30 -29.59
N GLU A 234 -47.59 -39.36 -29.32
CA GLU A 234 -47.82 -39.85 -27.95
C GLU A 234 -46.52 -40.29 -27.26
N LYS A 235 -45.61 -40.90 -28.02
CA LYS A 235 -44.29 -41.31 -27.52
C LYS A 235 -43.42 -40.08 -27.21
N GLU A 236 -43.37 -39.10 -28.12
CA GLU A 236 -42.65 -37.84 -27.89
C GLU A 236 -43.19 -37.08 -26.66
N LEU A 237 -44.51 -37.06 -26.47
CA LEU A 237 -45.16 -36.38 -25.35
C LEU A 237 -44.83 -37.06 -24.01
N LYS A 238 -44.70 -38.40 -24.01
CA LYS A 238 -44.24 -39.18 -22.85
C LYS A 238 -42.78 -38.90 -22.51
N ASP A 239 -41.93 -38.84 -23.53
CA ASP A 239 -40.51 -38.54 -23.35
C ASP A 239 -40.31 -37.10 -22.82
N LEU A 240 -41.04 -36.13 -23.37
CA LEU A 240 -41.01 -34.73 -22.90
C LEU A 240 -41.44 -34.60 -21.43
N LYS A 241 -42.50 -35.32 -21.01
CA LYS A 241 -42.95 -35.33 -19.61
C LYS A 241 -41.87 -35.87 -18.67
N SER A 242 -41.19 -36.95 -19.07
CA SER A 242 -40.10 -37.50 -18.28
C SER A 242 -38.91 -36.53 -18.17
N LEU A 243 -38.61 -35.79 -19.25
CA LEU A 243 -37.54 -34.80 -19.28
C LEU A 243 -37.83 -33.61 -18.34
N ILE A 244 -39.08 -33.12 -18.32
CA ILE A 244 -39.51 -32.03 -17.42
C ILE A 244 -39.36 -32.44 -15.96
N GLU A 245 -39.67 -33.70 -15.61
CA GLU A 245 -39.57 -34.18 -14.24
C GLU A 245 -38.12 -34.32 -13.79
N VAL A 246 -37.22 -34.77 -14.67
CA VAL A 246 -35.77 -34.77 -14.43
C VAL A 246 -35.24 -33.35 -14.27
N GLN A 247 -35.68 -32.40 -15.11
CA GLN A 247 -35.28 -31.00 -15.00
C GLN A 247 -35.71 -30.39 -13.67
N ARG A 248 -36.94 -30.66 -13.22
CA ARG A 248 -37.45 -30.15 -11.94
C ARG A 248 -36.63 -30.65 -10.75
N LEU A 249 -36.26 -31.93 -10.75
CA LEU A 249 -35.41 -32.51 -9.71
C LEU A 249 -33.99 -31.92 -9.72
N ALA A 250 -33.45 -31.62 -10.90
CA ALA A 250 -32.16 -30.95 -11.02
C ALA A 250 -32.23 -29.51 -10.48
N ASP A 251 -33.30 -28.78 -10.80
CA ASP A 251 -33.51 -27.41 -10.32
C ASP A 251 -33.67 -27.36 -8.78
N ASP A 252 -34.42 -28.31 -8.20
CA ASP A 252 -34.59 -28.44 -6.74
C ASP A 252 -33.25 -28.72 -6.03
N GLN A 253 -32.40 -29.60 -6.60
CA GLN A 253 -31.07 -29.89 -6.05
C GLN A 253 -30.12 -28.68 -6.12
N VAL A 254 -30.19 -27.90 -7.21
CA VAL A 254 -29.40 -26.68 -7.35
C VAL A 254 -29.81 -25.66 -6.28
N ALA A 255 -31.12 -25.46 -6.08
CA ALA A 255 -31.63 -24.53 -5.07
C ALA A 255 -31.22 -24.95 -3.64
N GLU A 256 -31.28 -26.25 -3.33
CA GLU A 256 -30.91 -26.76 -2.01
C GLU A 256 -29.40 -26.60 -1.74
N HIS A 257 -28.56 -26.87 -2.74
CA HIS A 257 -27.11 -26.64 -2.64
C HIS A 257 -26.78 -25.15 -2.44
N GLU A 258 -27.50 -24.25 -3.10
CA GLU A 258 -27.32 -22.80 -2.94
C GLU A 258 -27.72 -22.31 -1.55
N ILE A 259 -28.85 -22.80 -1.01
CA ILE A 259 -29.29 -22.49 0.36
C ILE A 259 -28.27 -23.01 1.39
N GLN A 260 -27.78 -24.24 1.23
CA GLN A 260 -26.79 -24.81 2.14
C GLN A 260 -25.49 -24.02 2.11
N HIS A 261 -25.03 -23.65 0.92
CA HIS A 261 -23.85 -22.83 0.76
C HIS A 261 -24.00 -21.45 1.43
N LEU A 262 -25.15 -20.77 1.25
CA LEU A 262 -25.42 -19.49 1.91
C LEU A 262 -25.41 -19.61 3.44
N ARG A 263 -25.89 -20.73 4.01
CA ARG A 263 -25.83 -20.98 5.46
C ARG A 263 -24.40 -21.12 5.96
N GLU A 264 -23.55 -21.84 5.23
CA GLU A 264 -22.14 -22.02 5.58
C GLU A 264 -21.37 -20.69 5.52
N SER A 265 -21.61 -19.89 4.47
CA SER A 265 -21.02 -18.55 4.36
C SER A 265 -21.47 -17.62 5.50
N ASN A 266 -22.75 -17.62 5.86
CA ASN A 266 -23.26 -16.83 6.98
C ASN A 266 -22.64 -17.25 8.32
N LEU A 267 -22.50 -18.55 8.58
CA LEU A 267 -21.87 -19.03 9.81
C LEU A 267 -20.41 -18.57 9.93
N GLU A 268 -19.69 -18.49 8.81
CA GLU A 268 -18.31 -18.03 8.83
C GLU A 268 -18.20 -16.51 8.97
N LEU A 269 -19.09 -15.74 8.32
CA LEU A 269 -19.20 -14.29 8.56
C LEU A 269 -19.52 -13.98 10.03
N GLU A 270 -20.34 -14.80 10.70
CA GLU A 270 -20.62 -14.66 12.13
C GLU A 270 -19.38 -14.90 13.00
N LYS A 271 -18.51 -15.84 12.63
CA LYS A 271 -17.22 -16.05 13.32
C LYS A 271 -16.29 -14.86 13.12
N GLU A 272 -16.15 -14.37 11.89
CA GLU A 272 -15.33 -13.18 11.59
C GLU A 272 -15.84 -11.95 12.36
N LEU A 273 -17.16 -11.76 12.44
CA LEU A 273 -17.76 -10.69 13.24
C LEU A 273 -17.43 -10.82 14.72
N LYS A 274 -17.37 -12.04 15.26
CA LYS A 274 -17.00 -12.31 16.65
C LYS A 274 -15.53 -11.98 16.90
N ASP A 275 -14.64 -12.37 15.98
CA ASP A 275 -13.21 -12.10 16.08
C ASP A 275 -12.89 -10.61 15.92
N LEU A 276 -13.59 -9.92 15.03
CA LEU A 276 -13.46 -8.46 14.89
C LEU A 276 -13.93 -7.72 16.14
N LYS A 277 -15.00 -8.18 16.78
CA LYS A 277 -15.48 -7.59 18.04
C LYS A 277 -14.47 -7.75 19.17
N SER A 278 -13.85 -8.92 19.31
CA SER A 278 -12.82 -9.13 20.33
C SER A 278 -11.57 -8.29 20.05
N LEU A 279 -11.17 -8.14 18.78
CA LEU A 279 -10.05 -7.28 18.39
C LEU A 279 -10.31 -5.80 18.72
N ILE A 280 -11.52 -5.30 18.46
CA ILE A 280 -11.91 -3.93 18.83
C ILE A 280 -11.83 -3.72 20.34
N GLU A 281 -12.22 -4.70 21.14
CA GLU A 281 -12.15 -4.62 22.60
C GLU A 281 -10.70 -4.54 23.10
N VAL A 282 -9.78 -5.29 22.51
CA VAL A 282 -8.34 -5.20 22.81
C VAL A 282 -7.79 -3.81 22.47
N HIS A 283 -8.06 -3.30 21.26
CA HIS A 283 -7.59 -1.96 20.86
C HIS A 283 -8.14 -0.86 21.76
N ARG A 284 -9.37 -0.98 22.23
CA ARG A 284 -9.96 -0.03 23.18
C ARG A 284 -9.18 0.03 24.50
N LEU A 285 -8.72 -1.12 25.00
CA LEU A 285 -7.89 -1.18 26.21
C LEU A 285 -6.51 -0.55 25.99
N ASP A 286 -5.90 -0.75 24.83
CA ASP A 286 -4.63 -0.13 24.47
C ASP A 286 -4.76 1.41 24.38
N ASP A 287 -5.84 1.90 23.77
CA ASP A 287 -6.14 3.34 23.70
C ASP A 287 -6.29 3.96 25.11
N ASP A 288 -6.97 3.27 26.03
CA ASP A 288 -7.11 3.70 27.42
C ASP A 288 -5.75 3.73 28.14
N GLN A 289 -4.88 2.75 27.92
CA GLN A 289 -3.52 2.74 28.48
C GLN A 289 -2.67 3.89 27.95
N VAL A 290 -2.72 4.14 26.63
CA VAL A 290 -2.00 5.25 26.00
C VAL A 290 -2.50 6.59 26.54
N ALA A 291 -3.81 6.75 26.71
CA ALA A 291 -4.40 7.97 27.29
C ALA A 291 -3.90 8.22 28.71
N GLN A 292 -3.84 7.19 29.56
CA GLN A 292 -3.29 7.29 30.91
C GLN A 292 -1.81 7.67 30.90
N GLU A 293 -1.01 7.11 29.99
CA GLU A 293 0.41 7.45 29.88
C GLU A 293 0.65 8.89 29.44
N ILE A 294 -0.13 9.37 28.46
CA ILE A 294 -0.09 10.77 28.02
C ILE A 294 -0.41 11.70 29.19
N GLN A 295 -1.41 11.36 30.02
CA GLN A 295 -1.77 12.16 31.19
C GLN A 295 -0.62 12.22 32.21
N ARG A 296 0.00 11.08 32.54
CA ARG A 296 1.17 11.05 33.44
C ARG A 296 2.33 11.90 32.92
N LEU A 297 2.65 11.80 31.63
CA LEU A 297 3.72 12.59 31.01
C LEU A 297 3.41 14.10 31.02
N ARG A 298 2.15 14.49 30.83
CA ARG A 298 1.73 15.90 30.93
C ARG A 298 1.93 16.45 32.34
N GLU A 299 1.54 15.70 33.36
CA GLU A 299 1.73 16.08 34.76
C GLU A 299 3.21 16.23 35.11
N SER A 300 4.05 15.27 34.68
CA SER A 300 5.50 15.35 34.87
C SER A 300 6.12 16.55 34.15
N ASN A 301 5.70 16.86 32.92
CA ASN A 301 6.20 18.03 32.18
C ASN A 301 5.82 19.34 32.87
N LEU A 302 4.59 19.44 33.39
CA LEU A 302 4.14 20.61 34.12
C LEU A 302 5.00 20.85 35.38
N GLU A 303 5.39 19.78 36.08
CA GLU A 303 6.25 19.91 37.26
C GLU A 303 7.67 20.37 36.87
N LEU A 304 8.25 19.78 35.82
CA LEU A 304 9.55 20.21 35.29
C LEU A 304 9.54 21.68 34.82
N GLU A 305 8.43 22.15 34.25
CA GLU A 305 8.27 23.56 33.87
C GLU A 305 8.28 24.50 35.09
N LYS A 306 7.65 24.11 36.20
CA LYS A 306 7.70 24.87 37.46
C LYS A 306 9.12 24.91 38.01
N GLU A 307 9.83 23.77 38.04
CA GLU A 307 11.21 23.70 38.49
C GLU A 307 12.13 24.59 37.63
N LEU A 308 11.97 24.54 36.30
CA LEU A 308 12.71 25.41 35.39
C LEU A 308 12.44 26.88 35.66
N LYS A 309 11.19 27.25 35.94
CA LYS A 309 10.83 28.64 36.28
C LYS A 309 11.47 29.07 37.60
N TYR A 310 11.47 28.21 38.60
CA TYR A 310 12.11 28.46 39.90
C TYR A 310 13.62 28.65 39.73
N LEU A 311 14.31 27.73 39.04
CA LEU A 311 15.75 27.82 38.79
C LEU A 311 16.12 29.08 38.02
N LYS A 312 15.33 29.49 37.02
CA LYS A 312 15.53 30.76 36.30
C LYS A 312 15.46 31.96 37.24
N SER A 313 14.50 31.99 38.16
CA SER A 313 14.42 33.08 39.14
C SER A 313 15.62 33.11 40.09
N LEU A 314 16.12 31.94 40.50
CA LEU A 314 17.28 31.85 41.37
C LEU A 314 18.56 32.34 40.68
N ILE A 315 18.74 31.99 39.40
CA ILE A 315 19.87 32.47 38.59
C ILE A 315 19.83 34.00 38.49
N GLU A 316 18.66 34.60 38.30
CA GLU A 316 18.53 36.06 38.20
C GLU A 316 18.89 36.75 39.53
N VAL A 317 18.45 36.21 40.66
CA VAL A 317 18.84 36.72 41.99
C VAL A 317 20.36 36.62 42.19
N GLN A 318 20.98 35.50 41.79
CA GLN A 318 22.43 35.34 41.88
C GLN A 318 23.17 36.36 41.00
N ARG A 319 22.68 36.61 39.79
CA ARG A 319 23.25 37.61 38.87
C ARG A 319 23.26 39.01 39.48
N LEU A 320 22.13 39.42 40.08
CA LEU A 320 22.04 40.73 40.75
C LEU A 320 22.98 40.83 41.97
N ALA A 321 23.13 39.74 42.73
CA ALA A 321 24.07 39.72 43.84
C ALA A 321 25.54 39.81 43.37
N ASP A 322 25.88 39.12 42.28
CA ASP A 322 27.22 39.19 41.68
C ASP A 322 27.51 40.60 41.14
N ASP A 323 26.52 41.26 40.53
CA ASP A 323 26.62 42.65 40.05
C ASP A 323 26.85 43.62 41.24
N GLN A 324 26.11 43.48 42.34
CA GLN A 324 26.31 44.29 43.56
C GLN A 324 27.71 44.10 44.16
N VAL A 325 28.18 42.85 44.25
CA VAL A 325 29.54 42.55 44.74
C VAL A 325 30.59 43.17 43.81
N ALA A 326 30.37 43.17 42.50
CA ALA A 326 31.28 43.80 41.55
C ALA A 326 31.35 45.32 41.75
N GLU A 327 30.21 46.00 41.93
CA GLU A 327 30.15 47.44 42.21
C GLU A 327 30.86 47.82 43.52
N GLU A 328 30.59 47.10 44.62
CA GLU A 328 31.26 47.35 45.90
C GLU A 328 32.77 47.11 45.81
N THR A 329 33.18 46.06 45.10
CA THR A 329 34.60 45.76 44.87
C THR A 329 35.28 46.89 44.09
N GLN A 330 34.59 47.51 43.13
CA GLN A 330 35.12 48.66 42.41
C GLN A 330 35.24 49.89 43.31
N ARG A 331 34.21 50.23 44.09
CA ARG A 331 34.26 51.37 45.04
C ARG A 331 35.40 51.22 46.04
N LEU A 332 35.59 50.03 46.60
CA LEU A 332 36.70 49.76 47.53
C LEU A 332 38.08 49.90 46.86
N LYS A 333 38.22 49.53 45.58
CA LYS A 333 39.46 49.74 44.84
C LYS A 333 39.77 51.22 44.64
N GLU A 334 38.76 52.01 44.29
CA GLU A 334 38.90 53.47 44.10
C GLU A 334 39.28 54.15 45.43
N SER A 335 38.60 53.82 46.53
CA SER A 335 38.93 54.34 47.87
C SER A 335 40.33 53.92 48.34
N ASN A 336 40.75 52.66 48.11
CA ASN A 336 42.11 52.23 48.44
C ASN A 336 43.16 52.99 47.63
N LEU A 337 42.91 53.27 46.34
CA LEU A 337 43.83 54.05 45.52
C LEU A 337 43.97 55.49 46.04
N GLU A 338 42.89 56.07 46.57
CA GLU A 338 42.90 57.40 47.18
C GLU A 338 43.67 57.42 48.50
N LEU A 339 43.41 56.46 49.39
CA LEU A 339 44.19 56.28 50.62
C LEU A 339 45.68 56.03 50.34
N GLU A 340 46.01 55.27 49.29
CA GLU A 340 47.41 55.07 48.88
C GLU A 340 48.09 56.38 48.44
N LYS A 341 47.36 57.29 47.79
CA LYS A 341 47.86 58.63 47.47
C LYS A 341 48.06 59.46 48.73
N GLU A 342 47.09 59.50 49.64
CA GLU A 342 47.20 60.23 50.91
C GLU A 342 48.38 59.73 51.76
N VAL A 343 48.57 58.42 51.85
CA VAL A 343 49.73 57.83 52.55
C VAL A 343 51.04 58.24 51.90
N LYS A 344 51.07 58.32 50.56
CA LYS A 344 52.26 58.77 49.82
C LYS A 344 52.57 60.26 50.09
N ASP A 345 51.54 61.10 50.14
CA ASP A 345 51.67 62.53 50.42
C ASP A 345 52.08 62.80 51.88
N LEU A 346 51.52 62.05 52.84
CA LEU A 346 51.95 62.13 54.24
C LEU A 346 53.41 61.70 54.42
N LYS A 347 53.85 60.66 53.71
CA LYS A 347 55.26 60.23 53.72
C LYS A 347 56.19 61.32 53.20
N SER A 348 55.84 61.99 52.09
CA SER A 348 56.67 63.08 51.55
C SER A 348 56.72 64.28 52.50
N LEU A 349 55.62 64.59 53.21
CA LEU A 349 55.59 65.61 54.27
C LEU A 349 56.51 65.26 55.45
N ILE A 350 56.49 64.01 55.91
CA ILE A 350 57.38 63.54 56.98
C ILE A 350 58.85 63.64 56.54
N ASP A 351 59.17 63.23 55.31
CA ASP A 351 60.55 63.32 54.78
C ASP A 351 61.05 64.78 54.72
N VAL A 352 60.16 65.74 54.41
CA VAL A 352 60.47 67.19 54.48
C VAL A 352 60.68 67.66 55.92
N GLN A 353 59.89 67.18 56.88
CA GLN A 353 60.02 67.55 58.29
C GLN A 353 61.32 67.01 58.90
N ILE A 354 61.71 65.78 58.56
CA ILE A 354 62.96 65.15 59.01
C ILE A 354 64.19 65.85 58.41
N SER A 355 64.07 66.49 57.24
CA SER A 355 65.15 67.26 56.62
C SER A 355 65.17 68.75 57.03
N GLY A 356 64.24 69.19 57.87
CA GLY A 356 64.11 70.58 58.34
C GLY A 356 64.57 70.85 59.78
N ASP A 357 64.79 69.82 60.60
CA ASP A 357 65.28 69.94 62.00
C ASP A 357 66.71 69.38 62.13
N ASP A 358 67.69 70.07 61.53
CA ASP A 358 69.12 69.94 61.88
C ASP A 358 69.40 70.77 63.14
N GLN A 359 68.81 70.37 64.26
CA GLN A 359 69.25 70.72 65.61
C GLN A 359 68.40 69.93 66.60
N TRP A 360 68.83 68.73 66.97
CA TRP A 360 68.64 68.23 68.34
C TRP A 360 69.95 67.61 68.84
N ASP A 361 70.23 67.98 70.08
CA ASP A 361 71.45 67.86 70.85
C ASP A 361 71.88 66.40 71.08
N ASP A 362 73.16 66.09 70.84
CA ASP A 362 73.77 64.76 70.84
C ASP A 362 74.10 64.26 72.27
N SER A 363 73.25 64.59 73.23
CA SER A 363 73.52 64.38 74.66
C SER A 363 72.38 63.76 75.47
N VAL A 364 71.57 62.87 74.88
CA VAL A 364 70.81 61.85 75.64
C VAL A 364 70.67 60.57 74.81
N VAL A 365 71.67 59.68 74.91
CA VAL A 365 71.53 58.28 74.47
C VAL A 365 71.78 57.40 75.69
N GLU A 366 70.76 57.26 76.54
CA GLU A 366 70.56 56.08 77.38
C GLU A 366 69.04 55.89 77.55
N ASP A 367 68.58 54.66 77.30
CA ASP A 367 67.24 54.12 77.47
C ASP A 367 66.12 54.53 76.49
N LEU A 368 66.07 53.86 75.33
CA LEU A 368 64.81 53.57 74.62
C LEU A 368 64.69 52.06 74.32
N PRO A 369 63.52 51.43 74.58
CA PRO A 369 63.33 50.00 74.41
C PRO A 369 63.18 49.62 72.93
N SER A 370 63.67 48.43 72.60
CA SER A 370 63.59 47.76 71.29
C SER A 370 62.22 47.89 70.62
N PRO A 371 62.14 48.04 69.27
CA PRO A 371 60.88 48.15 68.57
C PRO A 371 60.03 46.88 68.76
N ASN A 372 58.84 47.08 69.31
CA ASN A 372 57.83 46.06 69.52
C ASN A 372 57.43 45.44 68.18
N LYS A 373 57.81 44.17 67.96
CA LYS A 373 57.39 43.36 66.81
C LYS A 373 55.93 42.93 66.97
N ASN A 374 55.00 43.87 66.97
CA ASN A 374 53.59 43.59 66.77
C ASN A 374 53.18 43.99 65.35
N ALA A 375 53.73 43.29 64.36
CA ALA A 375 53.00 43.08 63.12
C ALA A 375 51.78 42.23 63.48
N ILE A 376 50.59 42.82 63.36
CA ILE A 376 49.30 42.17 63.59
C ILE A 376 49.27 40.91 62.72
N SER A 377 49.45 39.76 63.37
CA SER A 377 49.21 38.46 62.75
C SER A 377 47.71 38.38 62.46
N PRO A 378 47.28 37.89 61.28
CA PRO A 378 45.85 37.78 60.97
C PRO A 378 45.18 36.94 62.05
N SER A 379 44.05 37.42 62.57
CA SER A 379 43.31 36.71 63.61
C SER A 379 42.93 35.32 63.13
N LYS A 380 42.73 34.38 64.05
CA LYS A 380 42.29 33.02 63.73
C LYS A 380 40.97 33.02 62.94
N GLU A 381 40.12 34.01 63.16
CA GLU A 381 38.87 34.23 62.42
C GLU A 381 39.09 34.65 60.96
N ASP A 382 40.10 35.47 60.68
CA ASP A 382 40.42 35.90 59.30
C ASP A 382 40.98 34.74 58.47
N LYS A 383 41.78 33.88 59.10
CA LYS A 383 42.30 32.65 58.49
C LYS A 383 41.17 31.64 58.24
N ASP A 384 40.21 31.53 59.15
CA ASP A 384 39.04 30.65 58.99
C ASP A 384 38.04 31.18 57.95
N ARG A 385 37.85 32.50 57.84
CA ARG A 385 37.04 33.12 56.77
C ARG A 385 37.64 32.86 55.38
N LEU A 386 38.96 32.97 55.23
CA LEU A 386 39.64 32.64 53.97
C LEU A 386 39.56 31.13 53.64
N ALA A 387 39.66 30.26 54.65
CA ALA A 387 39.54 28.81 54.47
C ALA A 387 38.12 28.40 54.06
N ARG A 388 37.07 29.02 54.61
CA ARG A 388 35.67 28.78 54.21
C ARG A 388 35.37 29.26 52.79
N ARG A 389 35.91 30.42 52.39
CA ARG A 389 35.79 30.94 51.01
C ARG A 389 36.47 30.03 49.97
N ARG A 390 37.61 29.42 50.32
CA ARG A 390 38.30 28.44 49.45
C ARG A 390 37.59 27.08 49.37
N LYS A 391 36.98 26.61 50.46
CA LYS A 391 36.16 25.39 50.46
C LYS A 391 34.83 25.55 49.70
N GLY A 392 34.17 26.70 49.80
CA GLY A 392 32.94 27.00 49.05
C GLY A 392 33.15 27.06 47.52
N LYS A 393 34.29 27.60 47.06
CA LYS A 393 34.63 27.61 45.62
C LYS A 393 34.95 26.22 45.04
N LYS A 394 35.60 25.34 45.81
CA LYS A 394 35.86 23.95 45.39
C LYS A 394 34.59 23.11 45.34
N CYS A 395 33.70 23.25 46.33
CA CYS A 395 32.45 22.48 46.39
C CYS A 395 31.47 22.86 45.26
N ASN A 396 31.42 24.12 44.83
CA ASN A 396 30.58 24.53 43.69
C ASN A 396 31.13 24.07 42.33
N GLN A 397 32.44 23.88 42.17
CA GLN A 397 33.02 23.34 40.93
C GLN A 397 32.78 21.83 40.79
N ASP A 398 32.87 21.07 41.89
CA ASP A 398 32.69 19.62 41.86
C ASP A 398 31.20 19.21 41.76
N ILE A 399 30.27 19.97 42.34
CA ILE A 399 28.82 19.66 42.31
C ILE A 399 28.17 19.98 40.95
N PHE A 400 28.62 21.03 40.25
CA PHE A 400 28.06 21.41 38.94
C PHE A 400 28.67 20.67 37.75
N GLY A 401 29.94 20.23 37.86
CA GLY A 401 30.67 19.57 36.77
C GLY A 401 30.31 18.09 36.57
N GLU A 402 30.13 17.32 37.65
CA GLU A 402 29.99 15.85 37.53
C GLU A 402 28.54 15.37 37.36
N ARG A 403 27.55 16.04 37.98
CA ARG A 403 26.14 15.61 37.88
C ARG A 403 25.48 15.91 36.53
N THR A 404 25.93 16.94 35.83
CA THR A 404 25.34 17.34 34.54
C THR A 404 25.91 16.57 33.36
N GLN A 405 27.20 16.20 33.39
CA GLN A 405 27.81 15.45 32.29
C GLN A 405 27.46 13.96 32.26
N VAL A 406 27.29 13.31 33.42
CA VAL A 406 26.97 11.87 33.47
C VAL A 406 25.53 11.60 33.06
N ASP A 407 24.57 12.42 33.50
CA ASP A 407 23.15 12.20 33.23
C ASP A 407 22.74 12.53 31.78
N LEU A 408 23.38 13.52 31.15
CA LEU A 408 23.17 13.84 29.73
C LEU A 408 23.76 12.78 28.78
N LYS A 409 24.89 12.17 29.14
CA LYS A 409 25.54 11.12 28.33
C LYS A 409 24.78 9.80 28.38
N ASP A 410 24.13 9.50 29.50
CA ASP A 410 23.31 8.30 29.67
C ASP A 410 21.91 8.47 29.05
N LYS A 411 21.31 9.66 29.13
CA LYS A 411 20.08 9.99 28.38
C LYS A 411 20.29 9.96 26.86
N TRP A 412 21.42 10.47 26.36
CA TRP A 412 21.75 10.39 24.93
C TRP A 412 22.03 8.96 24.44
N ARG A 413 22.72 8.13 25.23
CA ARG A 413 22.95 6.71 24.89
C ARG A 413 21.65 5.90 24.84
N ASN A 414 20.69 6.18 25.72
CA ASN A 414 19.38 5.52 25.72
C ASN A 414 18.48 5.99 24.56
N LEU A 415 18.60 7.24 24.12
CA LEU A 415 17.88 7.75 22.95
C LEU A 415 18.39 7.12 21.64
N ILE A 416 19.71 6.94 21.52
CA ILE A 416 20.31 6.28 20.34
C ILE A 416 19.95 4.79 20.29
N ARG A 417 19.94 4.09 21.43
CA ARG A 417 19.56 2.65 21.48
C ARG A 417 18.09 2.39 21.12
N ARG A 418 17.17 3.32 21.38
CA ARG A 418 15.75 3.17 21.02
C ARG A 418 15.46 3.41 19.54
N ASN A 419 16.29 4.17 18.83
CA ASN A 419 16.10 4.49 17.41
C ASN A 419 16.83 3.55 16.44
N THR A 420 17.59 2.57 16.91
CA THR A 420 18.33 1.60 16.06
C THR A 420 17.67 0.22 15.97
N HIS A 421 16.46 0.05 16.52
CA HIS A 421 15.65 -1.17 16.38
C HIS A 421 14.24 -0.86 15.86
N HIS A 422 14.17 -0.35 14.63
CA HIS A 422 13.02 -0.46 13.74
C HIS A 422 13.52 -0.75 12.32
#